data_AF-A0A942NAC4-F1
#
_entry.id   AF-A0A942NAC4-F1
#
_cell.length_a   1.000
_cell.length_b   1.000
_cell.length_c   1.000
_cell.angle_alpha   90.00
_cell.angle_beta   90.00
_cell.angle_gamma   90.00
#
_symmetry.space_group_name_H-M   'P 1'
#
loop_
_entity.id
_entity.type
_entity.pdbx_description
1 polymer ?
#
loop_
_entity_poly.entity_id
_entity_poly.type
_entity_poly.pdbx_seq_one_letter_code
_entity_poly.pdbx_strand_id
1 'polypeptide(L)'
;MPDEQPITVHNQSRKFFPYSWEETGGVTYQYPWGQQTGVVFNSSNNVATAVLKGQLMSKEQTGISSNSQRKMVRTDNGIYHVVYESMGSVW
;
A
#
# COMPACT_ATOMS: atom_id res chain seq x y z
N MET A 1 -13.01 -3.05 6.58
CA MET A 1 -12.16 -3.55 5.48
C MET A 1 -12.12 -5.08 5.56
N PRO A 2 -11.86 -5.80 4.46
CA PRO A 2 -11.52 -7.23 4.53
C PRO A 2 -10.24 -7.44 5.34
N ASP A 3 -10.01 -8.65 5.84
CA ASP A 3 -8.77 -8.98 6.56
C ASP A 3 -7.57 -9.16 5.62
N GLU A 4 -6.36 -9.14 6.17
CA GLU A 4 -5.12 -9.43 5.42
C GLU A 4 -5.21 -10.80 4.72
N GLN A 5 -4.68 -10.88 3.50
CA GLN A 5 -4.74 -12.11 2.70
C GLN A 5 -3.33 -12.58 2.31
N PRO A 6 -3.01 -13.87 2.50
CA PRO A 6 -1.82 -14.46 1.91
C PRO A 6 -2.06 -14.72 0.42
N ILE A 7 -1.27 -14.10 -0.45
CA ILE A 7 -1.32 -14.33 -1.90
C ILE A 7 0.04 -14.87 -2.36
N THR A 8 0.01 -15.93 -3.16
CA THR A 8 1.22 -16.50 -3.77
C THR A 8 1.56 -15.75 -5.05
N VAL A 9 2.72 -15.09 -5.06
CA VAL A 9 3.28 -14.46 -6.25
C VAL A 9 4.66 -15.04 -6.49
N HIS A 10 4.90 -15.57 -7.70
CA HIS A 10 6.17 -16.23 -8.05
C HIS A 10 6.58 -17.35 -7.06
N ASN A 11 5.65 -18.22 -6.67
CA ASN A 11 5.85 -19.28 -5.66
C ASN A 11 6.29 -18.79 -4.27
N GLN A 12 6.15 -17.51 -3.96
CA GLN A 12 6.38 -16.97 -2.62
C GLN A 12 5.05 -16.48 -2.05
N SER A 13 4.70 -16.97 -0.85
CA SER A 13 3.56 -16.44 -0.09
C SER A 13 3.94 -15.09 0.49
N ARG A 14 3.12 -14.07 0.23
CA ARG A 14 3.33 -12.71 0.72
C ARG A 14 2.06 -12.16 1.32
N LYS A 15 2.23 -11.27 2.31
CA LYS A 15 1.12 -10.56 2.95
C LYS A 15 0.64 -9.42 2.07
N PHE A 16 -0.68 -9.34 1.92
CA PHE A 16 -1.37 -8.25 1.27
C PHE A 16 -2.31 -7.58 2.27
N PHE A 17 -2.25 -6.25 2.29
CA PHE A 17 -3.02 -5.43 3.22
C PHE A 17 -4.10 -4.67 2.46
N PRO A 18 -5.31 -4.53 3.02
CA PRO A 18 -6.35 -3.68 2.45
C PRO A 18 -5.84 -2.24 2.28
N TYR A 19 -6.10 -1.65 1.12
CA TYR A 19 -5.66 -0.29 0.79
C TYR A 19 -6.83 0.64 0.47
N SER A 20 -7.70 0.22 -0.44
CA SER A 20 -8.88 1.00 -0.83
C SER A 20 -9.99 0.10 -1.40
N TRP A 21 -11.12 0.68 -1.74
CA TRP A 21 -12.13 0.04 -2.58
C TRP A 21 -12.05 0.55 -4.02
N GLU A 22 -12.32 -0.33 -4.98
CA GLU A 22 -12.42 0.05 -6.39
C GLU A 22 -13.79 0.69 -6.63
N GLU A 23 -13.80 1.87 -7.25
CA GLU A 23 -15.04 2.51 -7.69
C GLU A 23 -15.59 1.77 -8.92
N THR A 24 -16.37 0.72 -8.66
CA THR A 24 -17.10 -0.02 -9.67
C THR A 24 -18.51 0.53 -9.78
N GLY A 25 -19.02 0.71 -11.00
CA GLY A 25 -20.39 1.18 -11.23
C GLY A 25 -21.40 0.34 -10.45
N GLY A 26 -22.26 1.00 -9.66
CA GLY A 26 -23.31 0.35 -8.88
C GLY A 26 -22.98 0.05 -7.42
N VAL A 27 -21.74 0.26 -6.95
CA VAL A 27 -21.41 0.25 -5.52
C VAL A 27 -20.89 1.62 -5.11
N THR A 28 -21.41 2.17 -4.01
CA THR A 28 -20.96 3.45 -3.45
C THR A 28 -20.33 3.23 -2.10
N TYR A 29 -19.15 3.84 -1.89
CA TYR A 29 -18.41 3.78 -0.64
C TYR A 29 -18.39 5.15 0.02
N GLN A 30 -18.67 5.20 1.32
CA GLN A 30 -18.63 6.45 2.08
C GLN A 30 -17.20 7.00 2.20
N TYR A 31 -16.25 6.13 2.53
CA TYR A 31 -14.83 6.43 2.72
C TYR A 31 -13.98 5.35 2.03
N PRO A 32 -13.71 5.45 0.72
CA PRO A 32 -13.00 4.41 -0.04
C PRO A 32 -11.63 3.99 0.53
N TRP A 33 -10.96 4.89 1.27
CA TRP A 33 -9.65 4.67 1.91
C TRP A 33 -9.72 4.49 3.43
N GLY A 34 -10.92 4.46 4.01
CA GLY A 34 -11.11 4.29 5.45
C GLY A 34 -10.83 2.86 5.91
N GLN A 35 -10.29 2.69 7.12
CA GLN A 35 -10.18 1.37 7.77
C GLN A 35 -11.57 0.71 7.93
N GLN A 36 -12.60 1.55 8.08
CA GLN A 36 -14.00 1.21 8.07
C GLN A 36 -14.73 2.16 7.12
N THR A 37 -15.67 1.65 6.36
CA THR A 37 -16.50 2.44 5.43
C THR A 37 -17.88 1.81 5.31
N GLY A 38 -18.91 2.65 5.18
CA GLY A 38 -20.21 2.21 4.67
C GLY A 38 -20.11 1.79 3.21
N VAL A 39 -20.89 0.78 2.83
CA VAL A 39 -21.00 0.26 1.46
C VAL A 39 -22.48 0.22 1.09
N VAL A 40 -22.84 0.79 -0.05
CA VAL A 40 -24.20 0.80 -0.59
C VAL A 40 -24.21 0.12 -1.96
N PHE A 41 -25.03 -0.90 -2.11
CA PHE A 41 -25.26 -1.58 -3.39
C PHE A 41 -26.51 -0.99 -4.05
N ASN A 42 -26.33 -0.33 -5.20
CA ASN A 42 -27.39 0.40 -5.90
C ASN A 42 -28.15 -0.46 -6.94
N SER A 43 -27.68 -1.68 -7.22
CA SER A 43 -28.37 -2.64 -8.08
C SER A 43 -28.04 -4.08 -7.67
N SER A 44 -28.81 -5.03 -8.19
CA SER A 44 -28.59 -6.47 -7.95
C SER A 44 -27.29 -6.95 -8.61
N ASN A 45 -26.68 -7.97 -8.01
CA ASN A 45 -25.46 -8.65 -8.49
C ASN A 45 -24.19 -7.79 -8.58
N ASN A 46 -24.16 -6.62 -7.94
CA ASN A 46 -22.94 -5.83 -7.86
C ASN A 46 -21.93 -6.45 -6.89
N VAL A 47 -20.65 -6.32 -7.22
CA VAL A 47 -19.53 -6.82 -6.43
C VAL A 47 -18.76 -5.66 -5.83
N ALA A 48 -18.48 -5.74 -4.53
CA ALA A 48 -17.56 -4.81 -3.88
C ALA A 48 -16.14 -5.36 -3.98
N THR A 49 -15.26 -4.67 -4.71
CA THR A 49 -13.88 -5.10 -4.94
C THR A 49 -12.91 -4.31 -4.07
N ALA A 50 -12.16 -5.00 -3.21
CA ALA A 50 -11.11 -4.39 -2.41
C ALA A 50 -9.78 -4.39 -3.15
N VAL A 51 -9.11 -3.24 -3.16
CA VAL A 51 -7.72 -3.09 -3.62
C VAL A 51 -6.80 -3.44 -2.46
N LEU A 52 -5.93 -4.42 -2.68
CA LEU A 52 -4.92 -4.83 -1.71
C LEU A 52 -3.53 -4.35 -2.12
N LYS A 53 -2.72 -3.94 -1.15
CA LYS A 53 -1.33 -3.55 -1.34
C LYS A 53 -0.40 -4.64 -0.81
N GLY A 54 0.46 -5.16 -1.68
CA GLY A 54 1.47 -6.14 -1.30
C GLY A 54 2.70 -5.47 -0.66
N GLN A 55 3.23 -6.09 0.39
CA GLN A 55 4.47 -5.66 1.04
C GLN A 55 5.71 -6.13 0.26
N LEU A 56 6.71 -5.27 0.07
CA LEU A 56 8.01 -5.58 -0.57
C LEU A 56 7.88 -6.20 -1.99
N MET A 57 6.87 -5.77 -2.76
CA MET A 57 6.62 -6.27 -4.13
C MET A 57 7.45 -5.56 -5.21
N SER A 58 8.26 -4.56 -4.85
CA SER A 58 9.12 -3.89 -5.82
C SER A 58 10.28 -4.80 -6.22
N LYS A 59 10.47 -4.99 -7.53
CA LYS A 59 11.72 -5.56 -8.08
C LYS A 59 12.90 -4.56 -8.02
N GLU A 60 12.62 -3.33 -7.60
CA GLU A 60 13.56 -2.22 -7.69
C GLU A 60 14.59 -2.29 -6.56
N GLN A 61 15.73 -2.88 -6.86
CA GLN A 61 16.87 -2.97 -5.96
C GLN A 61 17.48 -1.58 -5.66
N THR A 62 17.21 -0.58 -6.51
CA THR A 62 17.80 0.77 -6.43
C THR A 62 17.18 1.72 -5.43
N GLY A 63 16.06 1.36 -4.77
CA GLY A 63 15.50 2.15 -3.66
C GLY A 63 16.56 2.40 -2.57
N ILE A 64 17.46 1.44 -2.38
CA ILE A 64 18.65 1.55 -1.53
C ILE A 64 19.97 1.41 -2.31
N SER A 65 20.00 0.78 -3.49
CA SER A 65 21.26 0.53 -4.21
C SER A 65 21.82 1.69 -5.05
N SER A 66 21.15 2.84 -5.09
CA SER A 66 21.72 4.05 -5.69
C SER A 66 22.16 5.06 -4.62
N ASN A 67 23.34 5.67 -4.82
CA ASN A 67 23.83 6.85 -4.10
C ASN A 67 23.01 8.11 -4.43
N SER A 68 21.69 7.97 -4.57
CA SER A 68 20.82 9.14 -4.59
C SER A 68 20.99 9.86 -3.27
N GLN A 69 21.44 11.12 -3.35
CA GLN A 69 21.75 11.97 -2.21
C GLN A 69 20.56 12.22 -1.28
N ARG A 70 19.35 11.72 -1.52
CA ARG A 70 18.21 11.94 -0.61
C ARG A 70 17.30 10.73 -0.65
N LYS A 71 17.16 10.05 0.49
CA LYS A 71 16.17 8.99 0.73
C LYS A 71 15.21 9.48 1.80
N MET A 72 13.92 9.17 1.66
CA MET A 72 12.92 9.55 2.66
C MET A 72 12.56 8.32 3.50
N VAL A 73 12.71 8.44 4.81
CA VAL A 73 12.36 7.40 5.80
C VAL A 73 11.27 7.95 6.70
N ARG A 74 10.22 7.18 6.97
CA ARG A 74 9.17 7.57 7.92
C ARG A 74 9.30 6.72 9.18
N THR A 75 9.37 7.34 10.34
CA THR A 75 9.39 6.67 11.64
C THR A 75 7.96 6.42 12.15
N ASP A 76 7.82 5.52 13.11
CA ASP A 76 6.52 5.02 13.60
C ASP A 76 5.66 6.12 14.26
N ASN A 77 6.29 7.20 14.72
CA ASN A 77 5.61 8.41 15.22
C ASN A 77 5.15 9.36 14.09
N GLY A 78 5.30 8.96 12.83
CA GLY A 78 4.87 9.70 11.66
C GLY A 78 5.86 10.76 11.15
N ILE A 79 7.04 10.89 11.75
CA ILE A 79 8.04 11.88 11.35
C ILE A 79 8.75 11.40 10.07
N TYR A 80 8.93 12.32 9.13
CA TYR A 80 9.70 12.10 7.92
C TYR A 80 11.14 12.56 8.09
N HIS A 81 12.07 11.67 7.83
CA HIS A 81 13.51 11.91 7.82
C HIS A 81 14.00 11.89 6.38
N VAL A 82 14.74 12.92 6.00
CA VAL A 82 15.49 12.91 4.74
C VAL A 82 16.90 12.46 5.10
N VAL A 83 17.24 11.24 4.70
CA VAL A 83 18.54 10.64 4.95
C VAL A 83 19.40 10.79 3.70
N TYR A 84 20.64 11.23 3.87
CA TYR A 84 21.58 11.40 2.77
C TYR A 84 23.00 10.99 3.10
N GLU A 85 23.76 10.60 2.09
CA GLU A 85 25.19 10.34 2.23
C GLU A 85 25.99 11.55 1.74
N SER A 86 26.93 12.02 2.56
CA SER A 86 27.89 13.07 2.19
C SER A 86 29.23 12.81 2.88
N MET A 87 30.32 12.90 2.11
CA MET A 87 31.69 12.69 2.59
C MET A 87 31.89 11.33 3.31
N GLY A 88 31.24 10.26 2.83
CA GLY A 88 31.33 8.91 3.42
C GLY A 88 30.60 8.76 4.75
N SER A 89 29.71 9.70 5.10
CA SER A 89 28.89 9.67 6.32
C SER A 89 27.41 9.79 5.97
N VAL A 90 26.53 9.20 6.80
CA VAL A 90 25.07 9.27 6.67
C VAL A 90 24.52 10.36 7.59
N TRP A 91 23.67 11.22 7.04
CA TRP A 91 23.05 12.38 7.68
C TRP A 91 21.53 12.31 7.60
#